data_AF-A0A8J8H2W3-F1
#
_entry.id   AF-A0A8J8H2W3-F1
#
_cell.length_a   1.000
_cell.length_b   1.000
_cell.length_c   1.000
_cell.angle_alpha   90.00
_cell.angle_beta   90.00
_cell.angle_gamma   90.00
#
_symmetry.space_group_name_H-M   'P 1'
#
loop_
_entity.id
_entity.type
_entity.pdbx_description
1 polymer ?
#
loop_
_entity_poly.entity_id
_entity_poly.type
_entity_poly.pdbx_seq_one_letter_code
_entity_poly.pdbx_strand_id
1 'polypeptide(L)'
;MIDLGEIGHEEKPAPRPPVVRAWLARHKRWVAAGSALLLLAISLYAVLPGLLRKEPTPQPPPAPMKRIEGFPEYAHGARVVAAASAPVTATEATLTWAMTDLGVTIFDRCEFLAADGTQLKTQFMVSGDVWWESSCGPEGEAGASRYGVEAWTSHGIEIGDTVRITMRISGATRFDASTQKTVDVDTPRAGTFAVAIGVPVPFEEYPLPVRPTVLPTLQLPIDGDGGDGSSQAHLRSDADALEPITIDLPWGSYDLSMSSATPGALHVTIDGVTVTDCEFWTYEGDSCGLGWTVGDRNGFDWQSQITARPGETVHLTVTPTHVTGPWGVRITRS
;
A
#
# COMPACT_ATOMS: atom_id res chain seq x y z
N MET A 1 -30.96 7.14 51.90
CA MET A 1 -30.79 8.12 52.99
C MET A 1 -30.37 7.32 54.22
N ILE A 2 -29.07 7.05 54.34
CA ILE A 2 -28.44 6.45 55.52
C ILE A 2 -27.14 7.22 55.73
N ASP A 3 -26.93 7.51 57.00
CA ASP A 3 -26.10 8.56 57.60
C ASP A 3 -24.71 8.04 58.01
N LEU A 4 -23.87 9.03 58.32
CA LEU A 4 -22.44 9.16 58.60
C LEU A 4 -21.75 8.11 59.50
N GLY A 5 -20.42 8.03 59.34
CA GLY A 5 -19.51 7.36 60.27
C GLY A 5 -18.04 7.72 60.02
N GLU A 6 -17.67 8.97 60.31
CA GLU A 6 -16.30 9.51 60.29
C GLU A 6 -15.61 9.20 61.64
N ILE A 7 -14.43 8.58 61.63
CA ILE A 7 -13.59 8.37 62.85
C ILE A 7 -12.18 8.89 62.56
N GLY A 8 -11.90 10.11 63.02
CA GLY A 8 -10.56 10.67 63.09
C GLY A 8 -9.88 10.25 64.40
N HIS A 9 -8.71 9.62 64.30
CA HIS A 9 -7.81 9.39 65.43
C HIS A 9 -6.73 10.47 65.45
N GLU A 10 -6.83 11.38 66.42
CA GLU A 10 -5.83 12.41 66.69
C GLU A 10 -4.82 11.88 67.73
N GLU A 11 -3.62 11.56 67.28
CA GLU A 11 -2.53 11.04 68.10
C GLU A 11 -1.65 12.21 68.61
N LYS A 12 -1.65 12.45 69.92
CA LYS A 12 -0.81 13.47 70.57
C LYS A 12 0.64 12.99 70.68
N PRO A 13 1.64 13.74 70.16
CA PRO A 13 3.04 13.37 70.32
C PRO A 13 3.58 13.78 71.70
N ALA A 14 4.31 12.85 72.32
CA ALA A 14 5.03 13.04 73.58
C ALA A 14 6.24 14.00 73.46
N PRO A 15 6.61 14.71 74.54
CA PRO A 15 7.72 15.66 74.53
C PRO A 15 9.08 14.95 74.44
N ARG A 16 9.94 15.45 73.54
CA ARG A 16 11.31 14.93 73.32
C ARG A 16 12.30 15.50 74.35
N PRO A 17 13.24 14.69 74.88
CA PRO A 17 14.26 15.13 75.83
C PRO A 17 15.41 15.94 75.19
N PRO A 18 16.10 16.81 75.97
CA PRO A 18 16.90 17.93 75.45
C PRO A 18 18.40 17.61 75.27
N VAL A 19 18.77 16.46 74.71
CA VAL A 19 20.20 16.07 74.60
C VAL A 19 20.74 15.94 73.16
N VAL A 20 19.90 16.11 72.13
CA VAL A 20 20.32 15.88 70.72
C VAL A 20 20.83 17.14 70.00
N ARG A 21 21.02 18.28 70.67
CA ARG A 21 21.41 19.53 69.99
C ARG A 21 22.91 19.69 69.69
N ALA A 22 23.80 18.95 70.35
CA ALA A 22 25.25 19.12 70.17
C ALA A 22 25.86 18.26 69.04
N TRP A 23 25.26 17.12 68.69
CA TRP A 23 25.82 16.20 67.69
C TRP A 23 25.52 16.63 66.23
N LEU A 24 24.38 17.29 66.01
CA LEU A 24 23.93 17.70 64.66
C LEU A 24 24.75 18.84 64.03
N ALA A 25 25.51 19.61 64.80
CA ALA A 25 26.30 20.72 64.26
C ALA A 25 27.58 20.28 63.54
N ARG A 26 28.17 19.14 63.94
CA ARG A 26 29.42 18.64 63.34
C ARG A 26 29.20 17.87 62.03
N HIS A 27 28.05 17.22 61.88
CA HIS A 27 27.71 16.45 60.68
C HIS A 27 27.29 17.30 59.47
N LYS A 28 26.80 18.53 59.69
CA LYS A 28 26.35 19.43 58.61
C LYS A 28 27.46 19.96 57.71
N ARG A 29 28.73 19.94 58.17
CA ARG A 29 29.87 20.41 57.35
C ARG A 29 30.39 19.36 56.37
N TRP A 30 30.17 18.07 56.61
CA TRP A 30 30.60 16.98 55.72
C TRP A 30 29.57 16.64 54.64
N VAL A 31 28.28 16.92 54.88
CA VAL A 31 27.21 16.66 53.92
C VAL A 31 27.19 17.67 52.77
N ALA A 32 27.66 18.91 52.98
CA ALA A 32 27.66 19.94 51.95
C ALA A 32 28.71 19.72 50.84
N ALA A 33 29.81 19.01 51.11
CA ALA A 33 30.86 18.76 50.12
C ALA A 33 30.57 17.54 49.21
N GLY A 34 29.74 16.60 49.65
CA GLY A 34 29.38 15.40 48.87
C GLY A 34 28.33 15.66 47.79
N SER A 35 27.42 16.62 48.01
CA SER A 35 26.30 16.90 47.11
C SER A 35 26.70 17.53 45.76
N ALA A 36 27.79 18.30 45.74
CA ALA A 36 28.25 18.98 44.52
C ALA A 36 28.89 17.99 43.51
N LEU A 37 29.59 16.96 43.98
CA LEU A 37 30.20 15.94 43.13
C LEU A 37 29.16 15.00 42.49
N LEU A 38 28.08 14.70 43.21
CA LEU A 38 27.01 13.81 42.72
C LEU A 38 26.17 14.49 41.62
N LEU A 39 25.90 15.79 41.73
CA LEU A 39 25.24 16.55 40.67
C LEU A 39 26.11 16.69 39.41
N LEU A 40 27.44 16.85 39.55
CA LEU A 40 28.37 16.87 38.42
C LEU A 40 28.45 15.51 37.71
N ALA A 41 28.44 14.40 38.47
CA ALA A 41 28.44 13.05 37.91
C ALA A 41 27.14 12.73 37.14
N ILE A 42 25.97 13.14 37.66
CA ILE A 42 24.68 12.97 36.97
C ILE A 42 24.59 13.87 35.73
N SER A 43 25.12 15.10 35.81
CA SER A 43 25.19 16.01 34.65
C SER A 43 26.09 15.46 33.55
N LEU A 44 27.25 14.88 33.89
CA LEU A 44 28.13 14.23 32.91
C LEU A 44 27.46 12.99 32.30
N TYR A 45 26.78 12.17 33.10
CA TYR A 45 26.11 10.96 32.62
C TYR A 45 24.91 11.26 31.71
N ALA A 46 24.21 12.39 31.91
CA ALA A 46 23.14 12.83 31.04
C ALA A 46 23.63 13.39 29.70
N VAL A 47 24.85 13.96 29.64
CA VAL A 47 25.40 14.58 28.43
C VAL A 47 26.24 13.61 27.59
N LEU A 48 26.90 12.62 28.21
CA LEU A 48 27.76 11.66 27.48
C LEU A 48 27.05 10.83 26.39
N PRO A 49 25.81 10.30 26.56
CA PRO A 49 25.18 9.50 25.51
C PRO A 49 24.81 10.31 24.27
N GLY A 50 24.70 11.64 24.37
CA GLY A 50 24.48 12.52 23.21
C GLY A 50 25.73 12.73 22.34
N LEU A 51 26.93 12.73 22.95
CA LEU A 51 28.20 12.96 22.25
C LEU A 51 28.78 11.69 21.60
N LEU A 52 28.35 10.50 22.05
CA LEU A 52 28.72 9.21 21.46
C LEU A 52 27.71 8.71 20.42
N ARG A 53 26.68 9.49 20.11
CA ARG A 53 25.76 9.18 19.02
C ARG A 53 26.51 9.44 17.71
N LYS A 54 27.28 8.43 17.28
CA LYS A 54 27.91 8.37 15.97
C LYS A 54 26.80 8.67 14.97
N GLU A 55 26.88 9.82 14.29
CA GLU A 55 25.91 10.16 13.26
C GLU A 55 25.82 8.96 12.33
N PRO A 56 24.60 8.43 12.06
CA PRO A 56 24.43 7.37 11.09
C PRO A 56 25.16 7.80 9.83
N THR A 57 26.16 7.02 9.43
CA THR A 57 26.88 7.31 8.21
C THR A 57 25.83 7.37 7.09
N PRO A 58 25.71 8.48 6.35
CA PRO A 58 24.70 8.61 5.32
C PRO A 58 24.78 7.40 4.40
N GLN A 59 23.70 6.62 4.32
CA GLN A 59 23.66 5.50 3.40
C GLN A 59 23.72 6.08 1.99
N PRO A 60 24.61 5.57 1.11
CA PRO A 60 24.67 6.06 -0.26
C PRO A 60 23.29 5.92 -0.91
N PRO A 61 22.86 6.90 -1.71
CA PRO A 61 21.58 6.82 -2.40
C PRO A 61 21.54 5.56 -3.26
N PRO A 62 20.40 4.85 -3.33
CA PRO A 62 20.28 3.67 -4.18
C PRO A 62 20.62 4.04 -5.62
N ALA A 63 21.32 3.14 -6.32
CA ALA A 63 21.58 3.33 -7.73
C ALA A 63 20.25 3.50 -8.47
N PRO A 64 20.16 4.44 -9.43
CA PRO A 64 18.93 4.64 -10.18
C PRO A 64 18.55 3.33 -10.88
N MET A 65 17.29 2.91 -10.74
CA MET A 65 16.78 1.74 -11.45
C MET A 65 17.00 1.93 -12.95
N LYS A 66 17.53 0.89 -13.59
CA LYS A 66 17.68 0.86 -15.05
C LYS A 66 16.31 1.07 -15.69
N ARG A 67 16.27 1.84 -16.78
CA ARG A 67 15.05 2.09 -17.55
C ARG A 67 15.11 1.46 -18.93
N ILE A 68 13.95 1.07 -19.46
CA ILE A 68 13.73 0.55 -20.81
C ILE A 68 12.64 1.42 -21.44
N GLU A 69 12.98 2.24 -22.44
CA GLU A 69 12.02 3.19 -23.06
C GLU A 69 11.29 4.11 -22.04
N GLY A 70 11.99 4.43 -20.96
CA GLY A 70 11.48 5.27 -19.86
C GLY A 70 10.71 4.51 -18.77
N PHE A 71 10.37 3.24 -18.95
CA PHE A 71 9.82 2.39 -17.89
C PHE A 71 10.92 1.89 -16.96
N PRO A 72 10.71 1.77 -15.64
CA PRO A 72 11.60 1.02 -14.76
C PRO A 72 11.77 -0.43 -15.25
N GLU A 73 12.96 -1.01 -15.15
CA GLU A 73 13.18 -2.41 -15.52
C GLU A 73 12.31 -3.36 -14.67
N TYR A 74 12.04 -3.00 -13.41
CA TYR A 74 11.17 -3.73 -12.50
C TYR A 74 10.11 -2.79 -11.94
N ALA A 75 8.84 -3.17 -12.06
CA ALA A 75 7.72 -2.46 -11.48
C ALA A 75 6.55 -3.43 -11.26
N HIS A 76 5.79 -3.25 -10.17
CA HIS A 76 4.57 -4.01 -9.88
C HIS A 76 4.72 -5.54 -10.04
N GLY A 77 5.81 -6.11 -9.50
CA GLY A 77 6.05 -7.56 -9.55
C GLY A 77 6.45 -8.12 -10.90
N ALA A 78 6.67 -7.26 -11.89
CA ALA A 78 7.06 -7.67 -13.22
C ALA A 78 8.37 -7.02 -13.67
N ARG A 79 9.08 -7.71 -14.54
CA ARG A 79 10.25 -7.19 -15.25
C ARG A 79 9.86 -6.80 -16.65
N VAL A 80 10.08 -5.54 -17.03
CA VAL A 80 9.86 -5.07 -18.40
C VAL A 80 10.81 -5.78 -19.37
N VAL A 81 10.25 -6.46 -20.37
CA VAL A 81 11.00 -7.23 -21.38
C VAL A 81 10.87 -6.65 -22.79
N ALA A 82 9.82 -5.86 -23.05
CA ALA A 82 9.59 -5.19 -24.32
C ALA A 82 8.88 -3.87 -24.07
N ALA A 83 9.20 -2.85 -24.87
CA ALA A 83 8.55 -1.55 -24.80
C ALA A 83 8.57 -0.86 -26.17
N ALA A 84 7.58 -0.01 -26.40
CA ALA A 84 7.51 0.88 -27.55
C ALA A 84 7.00 2.25 -27.10
N SER A 85 7.57 3.31 -27.66
CA SER A 85 7.16 4.68 -27.42
C SER A 85 6.89 5.39 -28.74
N ALA A 86 6.00 6.38 -28.71
CA ALA A 86 5.67 7.21 -29.87
C ALA A 86 5.37 8.65 -29.44
N PRO A 87 5.63 9.65 -30.29
CA PRO A 87 5.11 10.99 -30.05
C PRO A 87 3.58 10.98 -30.14
N VAL A 88 2.89 11.81 -29.36
CA VAL A 88 1.41 11.88 -29.37
C VAL A 88 0.85 12.13 -30.78
N THR A 89 1.58 12.83 -31.64
CA THR A 89 1.21 13.09 -33.04
C THR A 89 1.20 11.86 -33.94
N ALA A 90 1.89 10.78 -33.57
CA ALA A 90 1.87 9.51 -34.31
C ALA A 90 0.61 8.69 -34.01
N THR A 91 -0.11 8.98 -32.92
CA THR A 91 -1.36 8.34 -32.47
C THR A 91 -1.29 6.86 -32.10
N GLU A 92 -0.29 6.09 -32.55
CA GLU A 92 -0.09 4.68 -32.17
C GLU A 92 1.34 4.35 -31.74
N ALA A 93 1.47 3.54 -30.69
CA ALA A 93 2.71 2.88 -30.27
C ALA A 93 2.48 1.37 -30.30
N THR A 94 3.29 0.64 -31.05
CA THR A 94 3.09 -0.80 -31.28
C THR A 94 4.36 -1.59 -30.97
N LEU A 95 4.20 -2.68 -30.24
CA LEU A 95 5.23 -3.70 -30.04
C LEU A 95 4.71 -5.07 -30.48
N THR A 96 5.65 -5.94 -30.83
CA THR A 96 5.39 -7.35 -31.13
C THR A 96 6.20 -8.19 -30.16
N TRP A 97 5.57 -9.17 -29.53
CA TRP A 97 6.19 -9.98 -28.49
C TRP A 97 5.71 -11.42 -28.54
N ALA A 98 6.62 -12.36 -28.28
CA ALA A 98 6.30 -13.78 -28.17
C ALA A 98 5.86 -14.08 -26.74
N MET A 99 4.65 -14.60 -26.61
CA MET A 99 3.99 -14.91 -25.35
C MET A 99 4.75 -16.02 -24.62
N THR A 100 5.42 -15.72 -23.50
CA THR A 100 6.13 -16.73 -22.70
C THR A 100 5.41 -17.11 -21.39
N ASP A 101 4.49 -16.28 -20.90
CA ASP A 101 3.78 -16.45 -19.64
C ASP A 101 2.45 -15.66 -19.64
N LEU A 102 1.31 -16.29 -19.35
CA LEU A 102 -0.01 -15.63 -19.44
C LEU A 102 -0.32 -14.68 -18.28
N GLY A 103 0.52 -14.59 -17.24
CA GLY A 103 0.40 -13.68 -16.11
C GLY A 103 1.12 -12.34 -16.31
N VAL A 104 1.20 -11.86 -17.56
CA VAL A 104 1.91 -10.63 -17.92
C VAL A 104 1.23 -9.35 -17.42
N THR A 105 2.08 -8.35 -17.21
CA THR A 105 1.66 -6.99 -16.89
C THR A 105 1.85 -6.10 -18.12
N ILE A 106 0.80 -5.37 -18.50
CA ILE A 106 0.90 -4.30 -19.49
C ILE A 106 1.09 -2.99 -18.74
N PHE A 107 2.13 -2.25 -19.12
CA PHE A 107 2.40 -0.92 -18.62
C PHE A 107 2.08 0.11 -19.67
N ASP A 108 1.57 1.25 -19.25
CA ASP A 108 1.36 2.40 -20.10
C ASP A 108 1.91 3.65 -19.45
N ARG A 109 2.40 4.58 -20.26
CA ARG A 109 3.01 5.81 -19.76
C ARG A 109 2.69 6.94 -20.72
N CYS A 110 2.33 8.09 -20.18
CA CYS A 110 2.08 9.29 -20.96
C CYS A 110 2.81 10.47 -20.34
N GLU A 111 3.51 11.22 -21.19
CA GLU A 111 4.33 12.36 -20.78
C GLU A 111 4.09 13.47 -21.79
N PHE A 112 3.25 14.45 -21.46
CA PHE A 112 2.82 15.49 -22.39
C PHE A 112 2.56 16.81 -21.67
N LEU A 113 2.54 17.90 -22.44
CA LEU A 113 2.27 19.24 -21.92
C LEU A 113 0.82 19.63 -22.20
N ALA A 114 0.02 19.81 -21.14
CA ALA A 114 -1.38 20.22 -21.22
C ALA A 114 -1.80 21.00 -19.98
N ALA A 115 -3.05 21.47 -19.95
CA ALA A 115 -3.63 22.06 -18.75
C ALA A 115 -3.84 20.99 -17.66
N ASP A 116 -3.81 21.40 -16.39
CA ASP A 116 -4.03 20.51 -15.25
C ASP A 116 -5.33 19.71 -15.38
N GLY A 117 -5.28 18.45 -14.96
CA GLY A 117 -6.40 17.51 -15.06
C GLY A 117 -6.70 17.00 -16.48
N THR A 118 -5.88 17.34 -17.49
CA THR A 118 -5.99 16.75 -18.83
C THR A 118 -5.45 15.33 -18.82
N GLN A 119 -6.19 14.41 -19.43
CA GLN A 119 -5.81 13.00 -19.62
C GLN A 119 -5.97 12.63 -21.09
N LEU A 120 -5.07 11.82 -21.64
CA LEU A 120 -5.27 11.23 -22.96
C LEU A 120 -6.21 10.03 -22.84
N LYS A 121 -7.14 9.90 -23.79
CA LYS A 121 -7.95 8.69 -23.97
C LYS A 121 -7.12 7.66 -24.75
N THR A 122 -6.96 6.48 -24.19
CA THR A 122 -6.11 5.43 -24.72
C THR A 122 -6.92 4.17 -24.99
N GLN A 123 -6.59 3.48 -26.08
CA GLN A 123 -7.16 2.18 -26.43
C GLN A 123 -6.03 1.19 -26.56
N PHE A 124 -6.16 0.06 -25.87
CA PHE A 124 -5.22 -1.05 -25.95
C PHE A 124 -5.79 -2.09 -26.86
N MET A 125 -5.02 -2.43 -27.88
CA MET A 125 -5.40 -3.41 -28.89
C MET A 125 -4.47 -4.59 -28.83
N VAL A 126 -5.03 -5.79 -28.90
CA VAL A 126 -4.26 -7.03 -29.02
C VAL A 126 -4.62 -7.68 -30.34
N SER A 127 -3.61 -7.88 -31.18
CA SER A 127 -3.76 -8.45 -32.53
C SER A 127 -4.74 -7.72 -33.45
N GLY A 128 -5.11 -6.47 -33.13
CA GLY A 128 -5.99 -5.61 -33.91
C GLY A 128 -7.35 -5.34 -33.28
N ASP A 129 -7.75 -6.12 -32.27
CA ASP A 129 -9.02 -5.92 -31.56
C ASP A 129 -8.82 -5.04 -30.34
N VAL A 130 -9.73 -4.08 -30.11
CA VAL A 130 -9.72 -3.26 -28.89
C VAL A 130 -10.08 -4.15 -27.71
N TRP A 131 -9.14 -4.25 -26.77
CA TRP A 131 -9.27 -5.08 -25.59
C TRP A 131 -9.83 -4.30 -24.41
N TRP A 132 -9.29 -3.10 -24.16
CA TRP A 132 -9.86 -2.14 -23.21
C TRP A 132 -9.51 -0.70 -23.57
N GLU A 133 -10.21 0.23 -22.92
CA GLU A 133 -9.93 1.66 -22.97
C GLU A 133 -9.46 2.13 -21.59
N SER A 134 -8.54 3.11 -21.57
CA SER A 134 -8.04 3.71 -20.35
C SER A 134 -7.82 5.21 -20.56
N SER A 135 -7.33 5.88 -19.53
CA SER A 135 -6.89 7.25 -19.57
C SER A 135 -5.53 7.37 -18.88
N CYS A 136 -4.62 8.15 -19.47
CA CYS A 136 -3.30 8.40 -18.88
C CYS A 136 -3.05 9.90 -18.68
N GLY A 137 -2.51 10.26 -17.52
CA GLY A 137 -2.16 11.65 -17.16
C GLY A 137 -0.83 12.12 -17.76
N PRO A 138 -0.47 13.41 -17.61
CA PRO A 138 0.73 14.00 -18.19
C PRO A 138 2.01 13.72 -17.39
N GLU A 139 1.90 13.15 -16.19
CA GLU A 139 2.97 13.12 -15.18
C GLU A 139 4.09 12.11 -15.48
N GLY A 140 3.94 11.29 -16.53
CA GLY A 140 4.95 10.30 -16.90
C GLY A 140 5.02 9.11 -15.95
N GLU A 141 4.11 9.01 -14.98
CA GLU A 141 3.93 7.81 -14.16
C GLU A 141 3.41 6.67 -15.04
N ALA A 142 3.96 5.48 -14.83
CA ALA A 142 3.55 4.31 -15.58
C ALA A 142 2.35 3.67 -14.89
N GLY A 143 1.21 3.62 -15.57
CA GLY A 143 0.13 2.71 -15.20
C GLY A 143 0.58 1.26 -15.38
N ALA A 144 0.02 0.36 -14.59
CA ALA A 144 0.26 -1.06 -14.70
C ALA A 144 -1.07 -1.80 -14.56
N SER A 145 -1.31 -2.75 -15.45
CA SER A 145 -2.48 -3.63 -15.37
C SER A 145 -2.03 -5.06 -15.63
N ARG A 146 -2.30 -5.93 -14.65
CA ARG A 146 -1.97 -7.35 -14.73
C ARG A 146 -3.20 -8.11 -15.23
N TYR A 147 -2.99 -8.96 -16.21
CA TYR A 147 -4.07 -9.75 -16.81
C TYR A 147 -3.88 -11.21 -16.47
N GLY A 148 -4.94 -11.83 -15.95
CA GLY A 148 -4.95 -13.25 -15.65
C GLY A 148 -5.05 -14.11 -16.90
N VAL A 149 -4.81 -15.41 -16.73
CA VAL A 149 -4.85 -16.43 -17.80
C VAL A 149 -6.17 -16.39 -18.61
N GLU A 150 -7.30 -16.21 -17.93
CA GLU A 150 -8.63 -16.16 -18.55
C GLU A 150 -8.78 -14.99 -19.53
N ALA A 151 -8.19 -13.83 -19.20
CA ALA A 151 -8.27 -12.63 -20.03
C ALA A 151 -7.54 -12.83 -21.37
N TRP A 152 -6.42 -13.57 -21.38
CA TRP A 152 -5.70 -13.92 -22.61
C TRP A 152 -6.36 -15.05 -23.39
N THR A 153 -6.74 -16.12 -22.70
CA THR A 153 -7.31 -17.32 -23.34
C THR A 153 -8.69 -17.08 -23.93
N SER A 154 -9.49 -16.18 -23.36
CA SER A 154 -10.76 -15.72 -23.96
C SER A 154 -10.60 -15.03 -25.31
N HIS A 155 -9.39 -14.53 -25.62
CA HIS A 155 -9.01 -13.99 -26.93
C HIS A 155 -8.25 -15.01 -27.81
N GLY A 156 -8.19 -16.27 -27.40
CA GLY A 156 -7.53 -17.34 -28.14
C GLY A 156 -6.01 -17.21 -28.19
N ILE A 157 -5.41 -16.51 -27.21
CA ILE A 157 -3.96 -16.33 -27.11
C ILE A 157 -3.39 -17.38 -26.18
N GLU A 158 -2.36 -18.08 -26.64
CA GLU A 158 -1.65 -19.13 -25.91
C GLU A 158 -0.14 -18.83 -25.78
N ILE A 159 0.53 -19.54 -24.86
CA ILE A 159 1.98 -19.47 -24.73
C ILE A 159 2.63 -19.94 -26.04
N GLY A 160 3.56 -19.16 -26.57
CA GLY A 160 4.24 -19.38 -27.85
C GLY A 160 3.71 -18.50 -28.97
N ASP A 161 2.50 -17.94 -28.84
CA ASP A 161 1.96 -17.03 -29.84
C ASP A 161 2.77 -15.73 -29.92
N THR A 162 2.90 -15.19 -31.12
CA THR A 162 3.44 -13.84 -31.31
C THR A 162 2.29 -12.85 -31.36
N VAL A 163 2.15 -12.04 -30.31
CA VAL A 163 1.08 -11.05 -30.18
C VAL A 163 1.58 -9.66 -30.56
N ARG A 164 0.70 -8.89 -31.21
CA ARG A 164 0.92 -7.46 -31.47
C ARG A 164 0.10 -6.64 -30.49
N ILE A 165 0.77 -5.85 -29.67
CA ILE A 165 0.13 -4.97 -28.69
C ILE A 165 0.31 -3.54 -29.16
N THR A 166 -0.82 -2.86 -29.35
CA THR A 166 -0.87 -1.48 -29.82
C THR A 166 -1.61 -0.62 -28.80
N MET A 167 -0.95 0.43 -28.33
CA MET A 167 -1.61 1.52 -27.61
C MET A 167 -1.94 2.63 -28.61
N ARG A 168 -3.20 3.05 -28.66
CA ARG A 168 -3.69 4.11 -29.54
C ARG A 168 -4.25 5.27 -28.75
N ILE A 169 -3.89 6.49 -29.12
CA ILE A 169 -4.50 7.72 -28.59
C ILE A 169 -5.78 8.02 -29.40
N SER A 170 -6.93 7.96 -28.75
CA SER A 170 -8.23 8.22 -29.39
C SER A 170 -8.77 9.64 -29.14
N GLY A 171 -8.18 10.38 -28.20
CA GLY A 171 -8.56 11.75 -27.88
C GLY A 171 -7.94 12.24 -26.57
N ALA A 172 -8.52 13.31 -26.00
CA ALA A 172 -8.17 13.80 -24.68
C ALA A 172 -9.40 14.33 -23.94
N THR A 173 -9.36 14.25 -22.62
CA THR A 173 -10.41 14.76 -21.73
C THR A 173 -9.82 15.58 -20.61
N ARG A 174 -10.65 16.41 -19.98
CA ARG A 174 -10.30 17.14 -18.76
C ARG A 174 -11.47 17.17 -17.80
N PHE A 175 -11.20 16.99 -16.51
CA PHE A 175 -12.21 17.21 -15.48
C PHE A 175 -12.42 18.71 -15.27
N ASP A 176 -13.65 19.17 -15.47
CA ASP A 176 -14.08 20.53 -15.17
C ASP A 176 -14.68 20.57 -13.76
N ALA A 177 -13.92 21.14 -12.82
CA ALA A 177 -14.34 21.26 -11.42
C ALA A 177 -15.59 22.14 -11.23
N SER A 178 -15.86 23.08 -12.14
CA SER A 178 -17.03 23.97 -12.01
C SER A 178 -18.33 23.26 -12.33
N THR A 179 -18.28 22.29 -13.25
CA THR A 179 -19.45 21.50 -13.67
C THR A 179 -19.44 20.09 -13.10
N GLN A 180 -18.35 19.70 -12.42
CA GLN A 180 -18.08 18.34 -11.96
C GLN A 180 -18.23 17.30 -13.08
N LYS A 181 -17.75 17.65 -14.28
CA LYS A 181 -17.88 16.80 -15.47
C LYS A 181 -16.57 16.67 -16.21
N THR A 182 -16.34 15.48 -16.75
CA THR A 182 -15.28 15.26 -17.73
C THR A 182 -15.75 15.75 -19.09
N VAL A 183 -14.96 16.63 -19.71
CA VAL A 183 -15.26 17.19 -21.04
C VAL A 183 -14.14 16.85 -22.02
N ASP A 184 -14.49 16.68 -23.29
CA ASP A 184 -13.50 16.49 -24.36
C ASP A 184 -12.70 17.78 -24.59
N VAL A 185 -11.41 17.62 -24.82
CA VAL A 185 -10.48 18.72 -25.15
C VAL A 185 -9.58 18.32 -26.32
N ASP A 186 -8.94 19.30 -26.94
CA ASP A 186 -7.98 19.04 -28.01
C ASP A 186 -6.83 18.15 -27.51
N THR A 187 -6.48 17.13 -28.30
CA THR A 187 -5.34 16.27 -28.00
C THR A 187 -4.04 17.09 -28.03
N PRO A 188 -3.22 17.03 -26.96
CA PRO A 188 -1.93 17.68 -26.89
C PRO A 188 -1.04 17.33 -28.11
N ARG A 189 -0.40 18.34 -28.69
CA ARG A 189 0.48 18.15 -29.87
C ARG A 189 1.92 17.82 -29.52
N ALA A 190 2.31 17.95 -28.25
CA ALA A 190 3.66 17.72 -27.76
C ALA A 190 3.63 16.75 -26.60
N GLY A 191 4.54 15.77 -26.64
CA GLY A 191 4.64 14.72 -25.65
C GLY A 191 4.89 13.36 -26.29
N THR A 192 5.04 12.36 -25.43
CA THR A 192 5.19 10.96 -25.81
C THR A 192 4.20 10.12 -25.02
N PHE A 193 3.84 8.99 -25.59
CA PHE A 193 3.18 7.92 -24.88
C PHE A 193 3.89 6.61 -25.21
N ALA A 194 3.80 5.65 -24.31
CA ALA A 194 4.51 4.39 -24.43
C ALA A 194 3.70 3.26 -23.83
N VAL A 195 3.96 2.06 -24.34
CA VAL A 195 3.43 0.80 -23.84
C VAL A 195 4.58 -0.17 -23.63
N ALA A 196 4.51 -0.97 -22.58
CA ALA A 196 5.49 -2.00 -22.29
C ALA A 196 4.85 -3.29 -21.78
N ILE A 197 5.56 -4.40 -21.95
CA ILE A 197 5.20 -5.71 -21.44
C ILE A 197 6.20 -6.10 -20.38
N GLY A 198 5.69 -6.48 -19.21
CA GLY A 198 6.47 -7.14 -18.19
C GLY A 198 6.03 -8.58 -17.95
N VAL A 199 7.02 -9.42 -17.69
CA VAL A 199 6.82 -10.80 -17.24
C VAL A 199 6.85 -10.84 -15.72
N PRO A 200 6.01 -11.68 -15.08
CA PRO A 200 6.02 -11.80 -13.63
C PRO A 200 7.38 -12.26 -13.12
N VAL A 201 7.79 -11.74 -11.97
CA VAL A 201 9.03 -12.10 -11.27
C VAL A 201 8.65 -12.65 -9.90
N PRO A 202 9.17 -13.83 -9.50
CA PRO A 202 8.97 -14.33 -8.14
C PRO A 202 9.40 -13.30 -7.10
N PHE A 203 8.69 -13.24 -5.97
CA PHE A 203 8.92 -12.21 -4.95
C PHE A 203 10.37 -12.21 -4.44
N GLU A 204 10.97 -13.39 -4.29
CA GLU A 204 12.35 -13.58 -3.83
C GLU A 204 13.42 -13.13 -4.83
N GLU A 205 13.05 -13.04 -6.12
CA GLU A 205 13.94 -12.60 -7.20
C GLU A 205 13.76 -11.10 -7.51
N TYR A 206 12.68 -10.49 -7.04
CA TYR A 206 12.37 -9.10 -7.31
C TYR A 206 13.33 -8.16 -6.53
N PRO A 207 13.97 -7.18 -7.19
CA PRO A 207 14.88 -6.25 -6.54
C PRO A 207 14.10 -5.19 -5.75
N LEU A 208 13.60 -5.55 -4.56
CA LEU A 208 12.84 -4.65 -3.70
C LEU A 208 13.63 -3.37 -3.37
N PRO A 209 12.95 -2.21 -3.26
CA PRO A 209 13.57 -1.00 -2.76
C PRO A 209 14.21 -1.22 -1.37
N VAL A 210 15.20 -0.40 -1.03
CA VAL A 210 15.81 -0.45 0.31
C VAL A 210 14.76 -0.12 1.35
N ARG A 211 14.61 -0.99 2.36
CA ARG A 211 13.68 -0.77 3.47
C ARG A 211 14.00 0.54 4.20
N PRO A 212 13.05 1.48 4.33
CA PRO A 212 13.28 2.69 5.10
C PRO A 212 13.34 2.38 6.60
N THR A 213 14.12 3.16 7.34
CA THR A 213 14.26 3.02 8.81
C THR A 213 12.93 3.27 9.53
N VAL A 214 12.10 4.14 8.98
CA VAL A 214 10.75 4.44 9.49
C VAL A 214 9.77 4.05 8.39
N LEU A 215 8.88 3.11 8.69
CA LEU A 215 7.82 2.72 7.77
C LEU A 215 6.75 3.82 7.70
N PRO A 216 6.09 4.02 6.55
CA PRO A 216 4.93 4.88 6.49
C PRO A 216 3.84 4.38 7.44
N THR A 217 3.03 5.31 7.95
CA THR A 217 1.80 4.93 8.67
C THR A 217 0.87 4.23 7.70
N LEU A 218 0.39 3.03 8.07
CA LEU A 218 -0.61 2.32 7.27
C LEU A 218 -1.88 3.16 7.14
N GLN A 219 -2.20 3.53 5.90
CA GLN A 219 -3.46 4.16 5.56
C GLN A 219 -4.36 3.09 4.95
N LEU A 220 -5.49 2.81 5.60
CA LEU A 220 -6.55 2.02 4.98
C LEU A 220 -7.38 2.96 4.11
N PRO A 221 -7.77 2.57 2.88
CA PRO A 221 -8.62 3.38 2.03
C PRO A 221 -9.89 3.81 2.76
N ILE A 222 -10.01 5.12 3.04
CA ILE A 222 -11.20 5.74 3.62
C ILE A 222 -12.23 5.84 2.49
N ASP A 223 -13.53 5.72 2.79
CA ASP A 223 -14.57 5.91 1.78
C ASP A 223 -14.33 7.21 1.03
N GLY A 224 -14.39 7.16 -0.30
CA GLY A 224 -14.51 8.38 -1.08
C GLY A 224 -15.84 9.04 -0.71
N ASP A 225 -15.81 9.99 0.23
CA ASP A 225 -16.75 11.06 0.61
C ASP A 225 -18.29 10.91 0.42
N GLY A 226 -18.84 9.75 0.06
CA GLY A 226 -20.18 9.69 -0.53
C GLY A 226 -21.10 8.54 -0.11
N GLY A 227 -20.67 7.64 0.77
CA GLY A 227 -21.50 6.52 1.17
C GLY A 227 -21.41 6.22 2.66
N ASP A 228 -22.55 6.31 3.34
CA ASP A 228 -22.82 5.86 4.70
C ASP A 228 -22.67 4.33 4.86
N GLY A 229 -21.89 3.69 4.00
CA GLY A 229 -21.63 2.26 4.00
C GLY A 229 -21.01 1.89 5.34
N SER A 230 -21.83 1.31 6.21
CA SER A 230 -21.36 0.82 7.50
C SER A 230 -20.25 -0.19 7.25
N SER A 231 -19.00 0.16 7.57
CA SER A 231 -17.89 -0.78 7.50
C SER A 231 -18.26 -2.02 8.33
N GLN A 232 -18.13 -3.19 7.70
CA GLN A 232 -18.54 -4.44 8.33
C GLN A 232 -17.41 -4.96 9.21
N ALA A 233 -16.17 -4.85 8.75
CA ALA A 233 -15.00 -5.25 9.51
C ALA A 233 -13.74 -4.50 9.02
N HIS A 234 -12.83 -4.23 9.96
CA HIS A 234 -11.46 -3.78 9.68
C HIS A 234 -10.50 -4.81 10.29
N LEU A 235 -9.76 -5.52 9.44
CA LEU A 235 -8.70 -6.43 9.85
C LEU A 235 -7.38 -5.70 9.81
N ARG A 236 -6.54 -5.89 10.82
CA ARG A 236 -5.20 -5.31 10.89
C ARG A 236 -4.24 -6.34 11.44
N SER A 237 -3.02 -6.35 10.91
CA SER A 237 -1.93 -7.07 11.55
C SER A 237 -1.72 -6.56 12.96
N ASP A 238 -1.65 -7.47 13.93
CA ASP A 238 -1.26 -7.15 15.30
C ASP A 238 0.28 -7.19 15.44
N ALA A 239 0.81 -7.83 16.48
CA ALA A 239 2.25 -7.90 16.73
C ALA A 239 3.00 -8.79 15.72
N ASP A 240 2.35 -9.83 15.20
CA ASP A 240 2.89 -10.70 14.16
C ASP A 240 2.27 -10.37 12.80
N ALA A 241 3.07 -9.82 11.89
CA ALA A 241 2.63 -9.46 10.56
C ALA A 241 2.33 -10.69 9.67
N LEU A 242 2.79 -11.89 10.05
CA LEU A 242 2.56 -13.12 9.28
C LEU A 242 1.42 -13.97 9.84
N GLU A 243 0.76 -13.56 10.92
CA GLU A 243 -0.37 -14.28 11.49
C GLU A 243 -1.61 -14.16 10.59
N PRO A 244 -2.19 -15.27 10.11
CA PRO A 244 -3.44 -15.22 9.35
C PRO A 244 -4.62 -14.78 10.23
N ILE A 245 -5.53 -13.98 9.67
CA ILE A 245 -6.73 -13.52 10.36
C ILE A 245 -7.96 -14.11 9.67
N THR A 246 -8.84 -14.76 10.44
CA THR A 246 -10.11 -15.31 9.95
C THR A 246 -11.28 -14.63 10.64
N ILE A 247 -12.32 -14.29 9.86
CA ILE A 247 -13.58 -13.78 10.37
C ILE A 247 -14.78 -14.47 9.73
N ASP A 248 -15.90 -14.43 10.44
CA ASP A 248 -17.19 -14.91 9.96
C ASP A 248 -17.97 -13.77 9.31
N LEU A 249 -18.43 -13.97 8.08
CA LEU A 249 -19.23 -12.99 7.34
C LEU A 249 -20.52 -13.65 6.81
N PRO A 250 -21.68 -12.97 6.83
CA PRO A 250 -22.84 -13.44 6.10
C PRO A 250 -22.61 -13.30 4.60
N TRP A 251 -22.80 -14.35 3.84
CA TRP A 251 -22.60 -14.37 2.39
C TRP A 251 -23.44 -13.30 1.71
N GLY A 252 -22.77 -12.41 0.99
CA GLY A 252 -23.35 -11.17 0.46
C GLY A 252 -22.35 -10.43 -0.42
N SER A 253 -22.76 -9.26 -0.89
CA SER A 253 -21.93 -8.39 -1.72
C SER A 253 -21.04 -7.51 -0.85
N TYR A 254 -19.74 -7.47 -1.16
CA TYR A 254 -18.74 -6.76 -0.38
C TYR A 254 -17.68 -6.13 -1.27
N ASP A 255 -17.15 -5.00 -0.82
CA ASP A 255 -15.90 -4.45 -1.32
C ASP A 255 -14.79 -4.67 -0.30
N LEU A 256 -13.67 -5.18 -0.78
CA LEU A 256 -12.44 -5.38 -0.03
C LEU A 256 -11.41 -4.38 -0.50
N SER A 257 -10.81 -3.68 0.44
CA SER A 257 -9.64 -2.84 0.20
C SER A 257 -8.51 -3.30 1.10
N MET A 258 -7.40 -3.67 0.49
CA MET A 258 -6.21 -4.22 1.15
C MET A 258 -5.06 -3.25 1.01
N SER A 259 -4.26 -3.10 2.07
CA SER A 259 -3.11 -2.20 2.08
C SER A 259 -1.99 -2.76 2.94
N SER A 260 -0.75 -2.45 2.54
CA SER A 260 0.44 -2.85 3.29
C SER A 260 1.46 -1.72 3.31
N ALA A 261 2.10 -1.51 4.47
CA ALA A 261 3.21 -0.58 4.62
C ALA A 261 4.58 -1.18 4.21
N THR A 262 4.60 -2.47 3.85
CA THR A 262 5.81 -3.17 3.40
C THR A 262 5.52 -4.06 2.19
N PRO A 263 6.52 -4.33 1.34
CA PRO A 263 6.37 -5.35 0.30
C PRO A 263 5.98 -6.71 0.86
N GLY A 264 5.21 -7.47 0.07
CA GLY A 264 4.73 -8.80 0.39
C GLY A 264 3.42 -9.09 -0.36
N ALA A 265 2.63 -10.05 0.12
CA ALA A 265 1.29 -10.27 -0.39
C ALA A 265 0.28 -10.58 0.71
N LEU A 266 -0.99 -10.30 0.42
CA LEU A 266 -2.15 -10.73 1.19
C LEU A 266 -3.02 -11.62 0.31
N HIS A 267 -3.19 -12.86 0.73
CA HIS A 267 -4.03 -13.84 0.05
C HIS A 267 -5.38 -13.91 0.76
N VAL A 268 -6.48 -13.72 0.03
CA VAL A 268 -7.83 -13.79 0.59
C VAL A 268 -8.51 -15.05 0.11
N THR A 269 -8.94 -15.88 1.05
CA THR A 269 -9.75 -17.06 0.78
C THR A 269 -11.10 -16.97 1.47
N ILE A 270 -12.14 -17.52 0.85
CA ILE A 270 -13.44 -17.74 1.48
C ILE A 270 -13.72 -19.25 1.51
N ASP A 271 -13.89 -19.81 2.70
CA ASP A 271 -14.05 -21.25 2.92
C ASP A 271 -12.97 -22.10 2.20
N GLY A 272 -11.75 -21.56 2.13
CA GLY A 272 -10.59 -22.19 1.47
C GLY A 272 -10.49 -21.97 -0.05
N VAL A 273 -11.45 -21.30 -0.68
CA VAL A 273 -11.38 -20.90 -2.09
C VAL A 273 -10.68 -19.55 -2.21
N THR A 274 -9.61 -19.46 -2.99
CA THR A 274 -8.93 -18.18 -3.27
C THR A 274 -9.86 -17.24 -4.04
N VAL A 275 -10.07 -16.06 -3.47
CA VAL A 275 -10.92 -15.01 -4.02
C VAL A 275 -10.08 -13.93 -4.70
N THR A 276 -8.99 -13.53 -4.06
CA THR A 276 -8.08 -12.51 -4.59
C THR A 276 -6.72 -12.56 -3.90
N ASP A 277 -5.71 -12.10 -4.62
CA ASP A 277 -4.34 -11.94 -4.14
C ASP A 277 -3.92 -10.50 -4.38
N CYS A 278 -3.31 -9.91 -3.34
CA CYS A 278 -2.87 -8.54 -3.35
C CYS A 278 -1.38 -8.48 -3.08
N GLU A 279 -0.60 -8.11 -4.09
CA GLU A 279 0.86 -8.01 -3.99
C GLU A 279 1.29 -6.55 -3.85
N PHE A 280 2.26 -6.32 -2.98
CA PHE A 280 2.82 -5.01 -2.68
C PHE A 280 4.33 -5.06 -2.94
N TRP A 281 4.84 -4.08 -3.68
CA TRP A 281 6.22 -4.12 -4.20
C TRP A 281 7.07 -2.93 -3.73
N THR A 282 6.46 -1.98 -3.01
CA THR A 282 7.12 -0.76 -2.53
C THR A 282 6.90 -0.55 -1.02
N TYR A 283 7.58 0.45 -0.47
CA TYR A 283 7.37 0.94 0.90
C TYR A 283 6.57 2.25 0.92
N GLU A 284 5.80 2.55 -0.14
CA GLU A 284 5.07 3.83 -0.28
C GLU A 284 3.63 3.75 0.25
N GLY A 285 3.18 2.57 0.67
CA GLY A 285 1.81 2.36 1.16
C GLY A 285 0.84 2.06 0.04
N ASP A 286 1.15 1.02 -0.73
CA ASP A 286 0.31 0.56 -1.84
C ASP A 286 -1.01 -0.03 -1.34
N SER A 287 -2.05 0.11 -2.16
CA SER A 287 -3.35 -0.49 -1.92
C SER A 287 -3.89 -1.15 -3.18
N CYS A 288 -4.72 -2.15 -2.97
CA CYS A 288 -5.44 -2.88 -4.01
C CYS A 288 -6.81 -3.22 -3.46
N GLY A 289 -7.75 -3.54 -4.33
CA GLY A 289 -9.09 -3.86 -3.89
C GLY A 289 -9.82 -4.76 -4.86
N LEU A 290 -10.88 -5.38 -4.34
CA LEU A 290 -11.80 -6.21 -5.09
C LEU A 290 -13.21 -5.87 -4.61
N GLY A 291 -14.08 -5.46 -5.52
CA GLY A 291 -15.53 -5.51 -5.30
C GLY A 291 -16.08 -6.85 -5.77
N TRP A 292 -16.92 -7.50 -4.98
CA TRP A 292 -17.73 -8.62 -5.45
C TRP A 292 -19.20 -8.44 -5.08
N THR A 293 -20.06 -8.90 -5.98
CA THR A 293 -21.51 -8.93 -5.77
C THR A 293 -22.00 -10.36 -5.86
N VAL A 294 -22.80 -10.80 -4.89
CA VAL A 294 -23.36 -12.16 -4.89
C VAL A 294 -24.30 -12.34 -6.07
N GLY A 295 -24.07 -13.41 -6.84
CA GLY A 295 -24.84 -13.75 -8.04
C GLY A 295 -24.35 -13.01 -9.28
N ASP A 296 -23.34 -12.16 -9.15
CA ASP A 296 -22.79 -11.43 -10.27
C ASP A 296 -21.70 -12.26 -10.96
N ARG A 297 -22.00 -12.73 -12.18
CA ARG A 297 -21.05 -13.46 -13.04
C ARG A 297 -20.13 -12.49 -13.78
N ASN A 298 -19.62 -11.45 -13.12
CA ASN A 298 -18.68 -10.47 -13.69
C ASN A 298 -17.29 -11.06 -14.02
N GLY A 299 -17.23 -12.31 -14.45
CA GLY A 299 -16.00 -12.95 -14.92
C GLY A 299 -15.11 -13.51 -13.81
N PHE A 300 -15.60 -13.64 -12.57
CA PHE A 300 -14.84 -14.27 -11.49
C PHE A 300 -15.23 -15.74 -11.32
N ASP A 301 -14.40 -16.66 -11.82
CA ASP A 301 -14.66 -18.11 -11.76
C ASP A 301 -14.81 -18.65 -10.33
N TRP A 302 -14.10 -18.04 -9.35
CA TRP A 302 -14.12 -18.47 -7.95
C TRP A 302 -15.52 -18.47 -7.31
N GLN A 303 -16.42 -17.58 -7.75
CA GLN A 303 -17.79 -17.55 -7.21
C GLN A 303 -18.54 -18.86 -7.48
N SER A 304 -18.26 -19.51 -8.61
CA SER A 304 -18.88 -20.79 -8.96
C SER A 304 -18.43 -21.93 -8.05
N GLN A 305 -17.29 -21.76 -7.38
CA GLN A 305 -16.68 -22.74 -6.49
C GLN A 305 -17.20 -22.61 -5.05
N ILE A 306 -17.86 -21.51 -4.71
CA ILE A 306 -18.47 -21.27 -3.39
C ILE A 306 -19.96 -21.59 -3.44
N THR A 307 -20.40 -22.56 -2.63
CA THR A 307 -21.79 -23.06 -2.63
C THR A 307 -22.71 -22.37 -1.61
N ALA A 308 -22.28 -21.27 -1.00
CA ALA A 308 -23.02 -20.58 0.06
C ALA A 308 -24.27 -19.86 -0.47
N ARG A 309 -25.35 -19.88 0.31
CA ARG A 309 -26.59 -19.12 0.01
C ARG A 309 -26.53 -17.71 0.56
N PRO A 310 -27.21 -16.72 -0.06
CA PRO A 310 -27.27 -15.37 0.50
C PRO A 310 -27.68 -15.39 1.99
N GLY A 311 -26.85 -14.78 2.84
CA GLY A 311 -27.01 -14.73 4.29
C GLY A 311 -26.41 -15.89 5.09
N GLU A 312 -25.96 -16.96 4.44
CA GLU A 312 -25.23 -18.07 5.09
C GLU A 312 -23.86 -17.59 5.59
N THR A 313 -23.40 -18.05 6.75
CA THR A 313 -22.07 -17.65 7.25
C THR A 313 -20.96 -18.35 6.46
N VAL A 314 -19.97 -17.57 6.02
CA VAL A 314 -18.73 -18.04 5.39
C VAL A 314 -17.52 -17.54 6.18
N HIS A 315 -16.38 -18.22 6.03
CA HIS A 315 -15.12 -17.86 6.67
C HIS A 315 -14.20 -17.13 5.69
N LEU A 316 -14.01 -15.84 5.90
CA LEU A 316 -13.01 -15.07 5.19
C LEU A 316 -11.69 -15.15 5.94
N THR A 317 -10.65 -15.67 5.30
CA THR A 317 -9.29 -15.74 5.83
C THR A 317 -8.37 -14.88 4.99
N VAL A 318 -7.60 -14.02 5.65
CA VAL A 318 -6.50 -13.25 5.07
C VAL A 318 -5.19 -13.89 5.52
N THR A 319 -4.41 -14.39 4.56
CA THR A 319 -3.11 -15.02 4.80
C THR A 319 -2.00 -14.12 4.27
N PRO A 320 -1.21 -13.47 5.14
CA PRO A 320 -0.05 -12.68 4.72
C PRO A 320 1.15 -13.56 4.32
N THR A 321 1.89 -13.13 3.29
CA THR A 321 3.19 -13.72 2.91
C THR A 321 4.22 -12.61 2.67
N HIS A 322 5.46 -12.84 3.10
CA HIS A 322 6.61 -11.92 2.99
C HIS A 322 6.48 -10.52 3.59
N VAL A 323 5.31 -10.09 4.06
CA VAL A 323 5.11 -8.82 4.75
C VAL A 323 5.88 -8.79 6.07
N THR A 324 6.48 -7.63 6.37
CA THR A 324 7.34 -7.46 7.55
C THR A 324 6.97 -6.25 8.39
N GLY A 325 5.80 -5.67 8.12
CA GLY A 325 5.26 -4.51 8.82
C GLY A 325 3.74 -4.50 8.74
N PRO A 326 3.12 -3.38 9.16
CA PRO A 326 1.68 -3.30 9.28
C PRO A 326 0.96 -3.50 7.94
N TRP A 327 -0.09 -4.30 7.96
CA TRP A 327 -1.06 -4.44 6.88
C TRP A 327 -2.48 -4.37 7.42
N GLY A 328 -3.44 -4.15 6.53
CA GLY A 328 -4.85 -4.21 6.90
C GLY A 328 -5.76 -4.44 5.73
N VAL A 329 -6.96 -4.92 6.06
CA VAL A 329 -8.05 -5.19 5.12
C VAL A 329 -9.29 -4.50 5.63
N ARG A 330 -9.92 -3.73 4.76
CA ARG A 330 -11.20 -3.09 5.00
C ARG A 330 -12.27 -3.83 4.21
N ILE A 331 -13.38 -4.12 4.88
CA ILE A 331 -14.52 -4.83 4.29
C ILE A 331 -15.76 -3.96 4.45
N THR A 332 -16.34 -3.54 3.33
CA THR A 332 -17.58 -2.78 3.26
C THR A 332 -18.65 -3.60 2.57
N ARG A 333 -19.89 -3.46 3.00
CA ARG A 333 -21.02 -4.07 2.30
C ARG A 333 -21.44 -3.13 1.17
N SER A 334 -21.51 -3.66 -0.05
CA SER A 334 -22.00 -2.96 -1.25
C SER A 334 -23.51 -3.04 -1.38
#